data_AF-A0A1Q2KXL9-F1
#
_entry.id   AF-A0A1Q2KXL9-F1
#
_cell.length_a   1.000
_cell.length_b   1.000
_cell.length_c   1.000
_cell.angle_alpha   90.00
_cell.angle_beta   90.00
_cell.angle_gamma   90.00
#
_symmetry.space_group_name_H-M   'P 1'
#
loop_
_entity.id
_entity.type
_entity.pdbx_description
1 polymer ?
#
loop_
_entity_poly.entity_id
_entity_poly.type
_entity_poly.pdbx_seq_one_letter_code
_entity_poly.pdbx_strand_id
1 'polypeptide(L)' 'MIMAKVGAMFANSIELTHMDSVWQKGGEIGHFSFGSTIVLSFEKGEIAFVTDIAAGNRVKVGEALAHVL' A
#
# COMPACT_ATOMS: atom_id res chain seq x y z
N MET A 1 -1.91 0.57 -19.53
CA MET A 1 -1.68 0.78 -18.08
C MET A 1 -0.21 1.10 -17.85
N ILE A 2 0.13 2.28 -17.33
CA ILE A 2 1.51 2.62 -16.95
C ILE A 2 1.59 2.59 -15.42
N MET A 3 2.39 1.68 -14.88
CA MET A 3 2.77 1.69 -13.47
C MET A 3 4.13 2.38 -13.35
N ALA A 4 4.11 3.67 -13.00
CA ALA A 4 5.33 4.43 -12.75
C ALA A 4 5.64 4.41 -11.25
N LYS A 5 6.77 3.78 -10.89
CA LYS A 5 7.30 3.86 -9.52
C LYS A 5 7.94 5.23 -9.34
N VAL A 6 7.33 6.12 -8.53
CA VAL A 6 7.87 7.45 -8.22
C VAL A 6 8.40 7.44 -6.78
N GLY A 7 9.61 6.90 -6.60
CA GLY A 7 10.20 6.49 -5.29
C GLY A 7 9.65 5.12 -4.83
N ALA A 8 10.29 4.25 -4.06
CA ALA A 8 11.57 4.22 -3.34
C ALA A 8 12.33 2.93 -3.70
N MET A 9 13.65 3.03 -3.85
CA MET A 9 14.55 1.87 -4.06
C MET A 9 14.98 1.19 -2.74
N PHE A 10 14.66 1.77 -1.57
CA PHE A 10 15.18 1.36 -0.26
C PHE A 10 14.11 1.46 0.83
N ALA A 11 14.13 0.54 1.80
CA ALA A 11 13.35 0.66 3.04
C ALA A 11 13.92 1.81 3.87
N ASN A 12 13.08 2.74 4.33
CA ASN A 12 13.55 3.94 5.02
C ASN A 12 13.75 3.68 6.52
N SER A 13 12.73 3.11 7.17
CA SER A 13 12.76 2.80 8.61
C SER A 13 11.90 1.57 8.93
N ILE A 14 12.18 0.93 10.06
CA ILE A 14 11.30 -0.07 10.67
C ILE A 14 10.53 0.65 11.77
N GLU A 15 9.21 0.68 11.67
CA GLU A 15 8.31 1.24 12.67
C GLU A 15 7.73 0.11 13.50
N LEU A 16 8.19 -0.02 14.73
CA LEU A 16 7.64 -0.97 15.70
C LEU A 16 6.28 -0.49 16.17
N THR A 17 5.27 -1.34 16.05
CA THR A 17 3.90 -1.07 16.50
C THR A 17 3.63 -1.62 17.90
N HIS A 18 4.48 -2.55 18.37
CA HIS A 18 4.40 -3.15 19.70
C HIS A 18 5.77 -3.13 20.37
N MET A 19 5.85 -2.57 21.57
CA MET A 19 7.09 -2.40 22.34
C MET A 19 7.15 -3.29 23.59
N ASP A 20 6.22 -4.24 23.71
CA ASP A 20 6.14 -5.13 24.85
C ASP A 20 7.32 -6.12 24.90
N SER A 21 7.66 -6.57 26.10
CA SER A 21 8.73 -7.55 26.33
C SER A 21 8.34 -9.00 25.98
N VAL A 22 7.06 -9.26 25.73
CA VAL A 22 6.51 -10.58 25.40
C VAL A 22 5.64 -10.47 24.16
N TRP A 23 5.94 -11.24 23.11
CA TRP A 23 5.20 -11.23 21.85
C TRP A 23 4.40 -12.51 21.63
N GLN A 24 3.26 -12.38 20.97
CA GLN A 24 2.44 -13.51 20.53
C GLN A 24 2.83 -13.93 19.11
N LYS A 25 3.00 -15.23 18.90
CA LYS A 25 3.31 -15.79 17.58
C LYS A 25 2.18 -15.46 16.60
N GLY A 26 2.54 -14.83 15.48
CA GLY A 26 1.59 -14.38 14.45
C GLY A 26 1.06 -12.95 14.67
N GLY A 27 1.44 -12.27 15.76
CA GLY A 27 1.12 -10.86 15.98
C GLY A 27 1.97 -9.92 15.13
N GLU A 28 1.38 -8.80 14.71
CA GLU A 28 2.10 -7.72 14.03
C GLU A 28 2.93 -6.94 15.05
N ILE A 29 4.26 -6.94 14.90
CA ILE A 29 5.19 -6.26 15.83
C ILE A 29 5.72 -4.93 15.29
N GLY A 30 5.50 -4.69 14.01
CA GLY A 30 5.97 -3.52 13.30
C GLY A 30 5.82 -3.67 11.79
N HIS A 31 6.16 -2.62 11.07
CA HIS A 31 6.14 -2.60 9.61
C HIS A 31 7.35 -1.84 9.06
N PHE A 32 7.69 -2.14 7.82
CA PHE A 32 8.67 -1.34 7.09
C PHE A 32 7.96 -0.10 6.56
N SER A 33 8.48 1.08 6.91
CA SER A 33 8.02 2.35 6.38
C SER A 33 8.74 2.60 5.06
N PHE A 34 7.97 2.57 3.97
CA PHE A 34 8.46 2.88 2.64
C PHE A 34 8.07 4.32 2.30
N GLY A 35 9.06 5.20 2.14
CA GLY A 35 8.86 6.57 1.66
C GLY A 35 8.66 6.63 0.15
N SER A 36 7.72 5.85 -0.38
CA SER A 36 7.47 5.71 -1.82
C SER A 36 6.06 6.12 -2.21
N THR A 37 5.94 6.89 -3.29
CA THR A 37 4.65 7.24 -3.88
C THR A 37 4.47 6.46 -5.18
N ILE A 38 3.40 5.68 -5.28
CA ILE A 38 3.03 5.03 -6.54
C ILE A 38 1.98 5.89 -7.22
N VAL A 39 2.25 6.29 -8.46
CA VAL A 39 1.27 6.97 -9.32
C VAL A 39 0.81 5.97 -10.38
N LEU A 40 -0.49 5.67 -10.37
CA LEU A 40 -1.13 4.83 -11.38
C LEU A 40 -1.82 5.74 -12.39
N SER A 41 -1.53 5.54 -13.68
CA SER A 41 -2.18 6.28 -14.77
C SER A 41 -2.83 5.32 -15.76
N PHE A 42 -4.07 5.63 -16.11
CA PHE A 42 -4.94 4.83 -16.96
C PHE A 42 -5.54 5.71 -18.05
N GLU A 43 -5.87 5.10 -19.17
CA GLU A 43 -6.61 5.79 -20.23
C GLU A 43 -8.03 6.13 -19.75
N LYS A 44 -8.53 7.28 -20.21
CA LYS A 44 -9.81 7.81 -19.77
C LYS A 44 -10.93 6.85 -20.19
N GLY A 45 -11.67 6.34 -19.21
CA GLY A 45 -12.82 5.46 -19.45
C GLY A 45 -12.51 3.97 -19.51
N GLU A 46 -11.28 3.56 -19.22
CA GLU A 46 -10.85 2.15 -19.29
C GLU A 46 -10.85 1.42 -17.93
N ILE A 47 -11.14 2.14 -16.83
CA ILE A 47 -11.15 1.56 -15.48
C ILE A 47 -12.36 1.98 -14.65
N ALA A 48 -12.77 1.10 -13.74
CA ALA A 48 -13.71 1.39 -12.66
C ALA A 48 -13.09 1.04 -11.30
N PHE A 49 -13.01 2.03 -10.40
CA PHE A 49 -12.54 1.80 -9.03
C PHE A 49 -13.54 0.92 -8.26
N VAL A 50 -13.03 0.09 -7.34
CA VAL A 50 -13.90 -0.62 -6.40
C VAL A 50 -14.59 0.37 -5.46
N THR A 51 -15.80 0.04 -4.99
CA THR A 51 -16.65 0.96 -4.20
C THR A 51 -16.03 1.44 -2.91
N ASP A 52 -15.12 0.66 -2.35
CA ASP A 52 -14.63 0.85 -0.99
C ASP A 52 -13.29 1.60 -0.95
N ILE A 53 -12.86 2.16 -2.09
CA ILE A 53 -11.64 2.97 -2.18
C ILE A 53 -11.98 4.44 -2.21
N ALA A 54 -11.54 5.13 -1.16
CA ALA A 54 -11.59 6.57 -1.01
C ALA A 54 -10.20 7.11 -0.65
N ALA A 55 -10.02 8.42 -0.86
CA ALA A 55 -8.81 9.11 -0.43
C ALA A 55 -8.58 8.95 1.08
N GLY A 56 -7.35 8.59 1.47
CA GLY A 56 -6.98 8.32 2.86
C GLY A 56 -7.19 6.88 3.32
N ASN A 57 -7.82 6.02 2.52
CA ASN A 57 -7.93 4.60 2.85
C ASN A 57 -6.56 3.92 2.81
N ARG A 58 -6.30 3.07 3.80
CA ARG A 58 -5.14 2.16 3.78
C ARG A 58 -5.46 0.99 2.86
N VAL A 59 -4.55 0.71 1.93
CA VAL A 59 -4.64 -0.42 1.00
C VAL A 59 -3.56 -1.44 1.35
N LYS A 60 -3.91 -2.72 1.37
CA LYS A 60 -2.98 -3.82 1.58
C LYS A 60 -2.45 -4.37 0.27
N VAL A 61 -1.25 -4.93 0.30
CA VAL A 61 -0.66 -5.61 -0.86
C VAL A 61 -1.57 -6.78 -1.28
N GLY A 62 -1.94 -6.80 -2.56
CA GLY A 62 -2.83 -7.81 -3.13
C GLY A 62 -4.32 -7.43 -3.14
N GLU A 63 -4.71 -6.32 -2.49
CA GLU A 63 -6.08 -5.80 -2.61
C GLU A 63 -6.33 -5.18 -3.99
N ALA A 64 -7.53 -5.40 -4.52
CA ALA A 64 -7.94 -4.84 -5.80
C ALA A 64 -8.25 -3.35 -5.66
N LEU A 65 -7.64 -2.53 -6.53
CA LEU A 65 -7.88 -1.09 -6.58
C LEU A 65 -9.00 -0.70 -7.56
N ALA A 66 -9.02 -1.38 -8.70
CA ALA A 66 -9.93 -1.10 -9.81
C ALA A 66 -10.03 -2.35 -10.71
N HIS A 67 -11.05 -2.36 -11.55
CA HIS A 67 -11.24 -3.33 -12.63
C HIS A 67 -11.11 -2.63 -13.98
N VAL A 68 -10.67 -3.38 -14.99
CA VAL A 68 -10.69 -2.93 -16.39
C VAL A 68 -12.12 -3.06 -16.90
N LEU A 69 -12.57 -2.08 -17.70
CA LEU A 69 -13.89 -2.07 -18.33
C LEU A 69 -13.96 -2.90 -19.62
#